data_AF-A0AAE0F2F2-F1
#
_entry.id   AF-A0AAE0F2F2-F1
#
_cell.length_a   1.000
_cell.length_b   1.000
_cell.length_c   1.000
_cell.angle_alpha   90.00
_cell.angle_beta   90.00
_cell.angle_gamma   90.00
#
_symmetry.space_group_name_H-M   'P 1'
#
loop_
_entity.id
_entity.type
_entity.pdbx_description
1 polymer ?
#
loop_
_entity_poly.entity_id
_entity_poly.type
_entity_poly.pdbx_seq_one_letter_code
_entity_poly.pdbx_strand_id
1 'polypeptide(L)'
;EVGFTALHIKLRATGGNKTKTPGPGGQSALRALARSGLKIGRIEDVTPIPTDSTRRKGGRRGRRFFLTRDPKFPRNRAIEDVAEGRRNDKAKVPARRESLGKLFEATTKEKEAFAEIRSKQ
;
A
#
# COMPACT_ATOMS: atom_id res chain seq x y z
N GLU A 1 -1.97 -19.42 -28.42
CA GLU A 1 -1.73 -19.36 -26.95
C GLU A 1 -1.19 -20.70 -26.49
N VAL A 2 -0.27 -20.72 -25.53
CA VAL A 2 0.25 -21.98 -24.99
C VAL A 2 -0.62 -22.35 -23.78
N GLY A 3 -1.37 -23.45 -23.87
CA GLY A 3 -2.46 -23.84 -22.96
C GLY A 3 -2.04 -24.26 -21.55
N PHE A 4 -1.17 -23.50 -20.90
CA PHE A 4 -0.78 -23.73 -19.52
C PHE A 4 -1.86 -23.24 -18.57
N THR A 5 -2.43 -24.16 -17.80
CA THR A 5 -3.52 -23.89 -16.85
C THR A 5 -3.03 -23.69 -15.41
N ALA A 6 -1.86 -24.24 -15.06
CA ALA A 6 -1.28 -24.17 -13.73
C ALA A 6 0.26 -24.05 -13.76
N LEU A 7 0.83 -23.40 -12.74
CA LEU A 7 2.27 -23.17 -12.61
C LEU A 7 2.78 -23.53 -11.20
N HIS A 8 3.95 -24.15 -11.13
CA HIS A 8 4.77 -24.19 -9.91
C HIS A 8 5.83 -23.09 -9.99
N ILE A 9 5.89 -22.23 -8.97
CA ILE A 9 6.72 -21.03 -8.97
C ILE A 9 7.95 -21.27 -8.09
N LYS A 10 9.13 -21.07 -8.68
CA LYS A 10 10.40 -21.07 -7.95
C LYS A 10 10.90 -19.62 -7.80
N LEU A 11 10.87 -19.11 -6.58
CA LEU A 11 11.37 -17.78 -6.24
C LEU A 11 12.88 -17.85 -5.99
N ARG A 12 13.62 -16.89 -6.54
CA ARG A 12 15.08 -16.85 -6.41
C ARG A 12 15.57 -15.43 -6.13
N ALA A 13 16.22 -15.24 -4.98
CA ALA A 13 17.08 -14.08 -4.74
C ALA A 13 18.48 -14.31 -5.32
N THR A 14 19.33 -13.29 -5.32
CA THR A 14 20.72 -13.43 -5.81
C THR A 14 21.50 -14.47 -5.00
N GLY A 15 21.27 -14.56 -3.69
CA GLY A 15 21.80 -15.60 -2.82
C GLY A 15 23.33 -15.63 -2.69
N GLY A 16 23.88 -16.75 -2.22
CA GLY A 16 25.31 -16.90 -1.95
C GLY A 16 25.83 -15.84 -0.98
N ASN A 17 26.87 -15.13 -1.39
CA ASN A 17 27.44 -14.00 -0.62
C ASN A 17 26.68 -12.69 -0.77
N LYS A 18 25.63 -12.64 -1.61
CA LYS A 18 24.83 -11.43 -1.85
C LYS A 18 23.55 -11.50 -1.01
N THR A 19 22.52 -10.78 -1.41
CA THR A 19 21.25 -10.71 -0.68
C THR A 19 20.47 -12.00 -0.87
N LYS A 20 20.11 -12.64 0.24
CA LYS A 20 19.22 -13.81 0.26
C LYS A 20 17.75 -13.43 0.19
N THR A 21 17.44 -12.15 0.44
CA THR A 21 16.07 -11.64 0.38
C THR A 21 15.67 -11.43 -1.09
N PRO A 22 14.55 -12.02 -1.55
CA PRO A 22 14.03 -11.75 -2.87
C PRO A 22 13.63 -10.27 -2.99
N GLY A 23 13.81 -9.70 -4.19
CA GLY A 23 13.52 -8.29 -4.42
C GLY A 23 12.03 -7.95 -4.33
N PRO A 24 11.68 -6.66 -4.20
CA PRO A 24 10.29 -6.21 -4.04
C PRO A 24 9.39 -6.61 -5.23
N GLY A 25 9.96 -6.76 -6.43
CA GLY A 25 9.23 -7.19 -7.63
C GLY A 25 8.78 -8.66 -7.62
N GLY A 26 9.37 -9.51 -6.78
CA GLY A 26 9.01 -10.93 -6.74
C GLY A 26 7.57 -11.16 -6.30
N GLN A 27 7.14 -10.46 -5.25
CA GLN A 27 5.76 -10.52 -4.76
C GLN A 27 4.77 -9.89 -5.74
N SER A 28 5.15 -8.79 -6.40
CA SER A 28 4.31 -8.13 -7.41
C SER A 28 4.06 -9.04 -8.61
N ALA A 29 5.08 -9.74 -9.11
CA ALA A 29 4.96 -10.68 -10.22
C ALA A 29 4.05 -11.86 -9.87
N LEU A 30 4.18 -12.42 -8.67
CA LEU A 30 3.32 -13.51 -8.21
C LEU A 30 1.84 -13.09 -8.15
N ARG A 31 1.57 -11.89 -7.66
CA ARG A 31 0.22 -11.32 -7.63
C ARG A 31 -0.34 -11.08 -9.03
N ALA A 32 0.49 -10.66 -9.98
CA ALA A 32 0.06 -10.49 -11.37
C ALA A 32 -0.35 -11.83 -12.01
N LEU A 33 0.43 -12.89 -11.78
CA LEU A 33 0.14 -14.24 -12.29
C LEU A 33 -1.13 -14.85 -11.67
N ALA A 34 -1.35 -14.63 -10.38
CA ALA A 34 -2.59 -15.06 -9.73
C ALA A 34 -3.82 -14.34 -10.31
N ARG A 35 -3.67 -13.04 -10.65
CA ARG A 35 -4.75 -12.24 -11.26
C ARG A 35 -5.00 -12.58 -12.72
N SER A 36 -3.99 -13.04 -13.46
CA SER A 36 -4.15 -13.46 -14.86
C SER A 36 -4.87 -14.81 -15.02
N GLY A 37 -5.38 -15.40 -13.93
CA GLY A 37 -6.18 -16.62 -13.96
C GLY A 37 -5.37 -17.92 -13.99
N LEU A 38 -4.05 -17.87 -13.80
CA LEU A 38 -3.20 -19.06 -13.73
C LEU A 38 -3.27 -19.68 -12.33
N LYS A 39 -3.50 -20.99 -12.26
CA LYS A 39 -3.54 -21.71 -10.97
C LYS A 39 -2.12 -21.89 -10.44
N ILE A 40 -1.82 -21.33 -9.28
CA ILE A 40 -0.52 -21.50 -8.63
C ILE A 40 -0.56 -22.78 -7.80
N GLY A 41 0.31 -23.74 -8.11
CA GLY A 41 0.43 -24.99 -7.38
C GLY A 41 1.30 -24.87 -6.14
N ARG A 42 2.63 -24.92 -6.34
CA ARG A 42 3.64 -24.84 -5.27
C ARG A 42 4.48 -23.60 -5.46
N ILE A 43 4.83 -22.96 -4.35
CA ILE A 43 5.76 -21.83 -4.34
C ILE A 43 6.96 -22.27 -3.50
N GLU A 44 8.14 -22.30 -4.12
CA GLU A 44 9.39 -22.75 -3.49
C GLU A 44 10.42 -21.62 -3.53
N ASP A 45 11.14 -21.39 -2.44
CA ASP A 45 12.32 -20.52 -2.43
C ASP A 45 13.56 -21.36 -2.77
N VAL A 46 14.15 -21.07 -3.91
CA VAL A 46 15.38 -21.73 -4.41
C VAL A 46 16.58 -20.79 -4.34
N THR A 47 16.52 -19.78 -3.46
CA THR A 47 17.66 -18.90 -3.20
C THR A 47 18.84 -19.75 -2.70
N PRO A 48 20.01 -19.69 -3.36
CA PRO A 48 21.13 -20.52 -2.96
C PRO A 48 21.66 -20.06 -1.59
N ILE A 49 21.52 -20.93 -0.59
CA ILE A 49 22.09 -20.76 0.75
C ILE A 49 23.38 -21.58 0.78
N PRO A 50 24.55 -20.92 0.84
CA PRO A 50 25.81 -21.65 0.91
C PRO A 50 25.99 -22.23 2.32
N THR A 51 26.52 -23.45 2.41
CA THR A 51 26.88 -24.10 3.68
C THR A 51 27.94 -23.28 4.42
N ASP A 52 28.97 -22.84 3.68
CA ASP A 52 29.96 -21.85 4.11
C ASP A 52 30.04 -20.70 3.09
N SER A 53 30.14 -19.46 3.59
CA SER A 53 30.22 -18.28 2.72
C SER A 53 31.66 -17.82 2.51
N THR A 54 32.00 -17.40 1.30
CA THR A 54 33.28 -16.71 1.06
C THR A 54 33.18 -15.23 1.46
N ARG A 55 34.28 -14.47 1.43
CA ARG A 55 34.31 -13.07 1.86
C ARG A 55 33.32 -12.20 1.06
N ARG A 56 32.39 -11.53 1.74
CA ARG A 56 31.43 -10.60 1.11
C ARG A 56 32.09 -9.27 0.72
N LYS A 57 31.54 -8.60 -0.30
CA LYS A 57 31.98 -7.25 -0.73
C LYS A 57 31.67 -6.23 0.37
N GLY A 58 32.61 -5.30 0.63
CA GLY A 58 32.47 -4.23 1.63
C GLY A 58 33.59 -4.17 2.68
N GLY A 59 34.52 -5.12 2.68
CA GLY A 59 35.60 -5.16 3.68
C GLY A 59 35.07 -5.38 5.10
N ARG A 60 35.94 -5.23 6.12
CA ARG A 60 35.58 -5.49 7.52
C ARG A 60 34.53 -4.52 8.07
N ARG A 61 34.56 -3.26 7.61
CA ARG A 61 33.67 -2.19 8.08
C ARG A 61 32.39 -2.05 7.24
N GLY A 62 32.23 -2.85 6.19
CA GLY A 62 31.07 -2.80 5.30
C GLY A 62 31.01 -1.55 4.41
N ARG A 63 29.88 -1.40 3.71
CA ARG A 63 29.61 -0.23 2.87
C ARG A 63 29.30 0.98 3.76
N ARG A 64 30.22 1.94 3.84
CA ARG A 64 29.95 3.24 4.44
C ARG A 64 29.16 4.08 3.45
N PHE A 65 27.92 4.39 3.79
CA PHE A 65 27.21 5.47 3.13
C PHE A 65 27.75 6.76 3.72
N PHE A 66 28.46 7.56 2.94
CA PHE A 66 28.47 8.98 3.22
C PHE A 66 27.02 9.39 3.01
N LEU A 67 26.29 9.66 4.09
CA LEU A 67 25.16 10.57 3.99
C LEU A 67 25.82 11.82 3.43
N THR A 68 25.67 12.04 2.13
CA THR A 68 25.90 13.35 1.58
C THR A 68 25.02 14.27 2.43
N ARG A 69 25.66 14.98 3.37
CA ARG A 69 25.17 16.29 3.80
C ARG A 69 25.34 17.21 2.59
N ASP A 70 24.75 16.84 1.46
CA ASP A 70 24.69 17.70 0.28
C ASP A 70 23.49 18.62 0.55
N PRO A 71 23.71 19.90 0.87
CA PRO A 71 22.62 20.82 1.11
C PRO A 71 21.71 21.01 -0.12
N LYS A 72 22.14 20.53 -1.30
CA LYS A 72 21.36 20.54 -2.54
C LYS A 72 20.25 19.49 -2.61
N PHE A 73 20.28 18.45 -1.77
CA PHE A 73 19.23 17.43 -1.69
C PHE A 73 18.80 17.23 -0.23
N PRO A 74 18.03 18.17 0.34
CA PRO A 74 17.45 17.98 1.65
C PRO A 74 16.55 16.74 1.64
N ARG A 75 16.61 15.95 2.71
CA ARG A 75 15.69 14.83 2.93
C ARG A 75 14.26 15.38 2.89
N ASN A 76 13.57 15.07 1.80
CA ASN A 76 12.13 14.85 1.76
C ASN A 76 11.23 15.98 2.33
N ARG A 77 11.44 17.25 1.96
CA ARG A 77 10.35 18.25 2.09
C ARG A 77 9.08 17.76 1.39
N ALA A 78 9.22 17.20 0.18
CA ALA A 78 8.09 16.69 -0.59
C ALA A 78 7.30 15.54 0.08
N ILE A 79 7.87 14.77 1.03
CA ILE A 79 7.11 13.72 1.74
C ILE A 79 6.40 14.32 2.96
N GLU A 80 7.02 15.28 3.64
CA GLU A 80 6.38 16.04 4.72
C GLU A 80 5.25 16.94 4.16
N ASP A 81 5.47 17.59 3.01
CA ASP A 81 4.46 18.41 2.31
C ASP A 81 3.24 17.58 1.87
N VAL A 82 3.44 16.32 1.44
CA VAL A 82 2.32 15.40 1.11
C VAL A 82 1.59 14.91 2.37
N ALA A 83 2.30 14.75 3.49
CA ALA A 83 1.69 14.38 4.76
C ALA A 83 0.93 15.55 5.42
N GLU A 84 1.44 16.78 5.32
CA GLU A 84 0.77 18.00 5.77
C GLU A 84 -0.38 18.39 4.85
N GLY A 85 -0.22 18.26 3.53
CA GLY A 85 -1.30 18.45 2.55
C GLY A 85 -2.52 17.55 2.84
N ARG A 86 -2.29 16.27 3.14
CA ARG A 86 -3.37 15.34 3.53
C ARG A 86 -4.00 15.65 4.90
N ARG A 87 -3.30 16.31 5.82
CA ARG A 87 -3.88 16.76 7.10
C ARG A 87 -4.80 17.96 6.89
N ASN A 88 -4.46 18.85 5.96
CA ASN A 88 -5.26 20.04 5.65
C ASN A 88 -6.42 19.77 4.68
N ASP A 89 -6.34 18.74 3.83
CA ASP A 89 -7.45 18.37 2.94
C ASP A 89 -8.63 17.72 3.68
N LYS A 90 -8.37 16.99 4.78
CA LYS A 90 -9.44 16.44 5.64
C LYS A 90 -10.24 17.51 6.39
N ALA A 91 -9.68 18.70 6.58
CA ALA A 91 -10.39 19.84 7.17
C ALA A 91 -11.26 20.60 6.16
N LYS A 92 -11.18 20.27 4.85
CA LYS A 92 -11.92 20.93 3.77
C LYS A 92 -13.12 20.11 3.29
N VAL A 93 -13.95 19.64 4.21
CA VAL A 93 -15.34 19.27 3.90
C VAL A 93 -16.34 20.13 4.71
N PRO A 94 -16.54 21.42 4.36
CA PRO A 94 -17.70 22.16 4.83
C PRO A 94 -18.63 22.41 3.64
N ALA A 95 -19.73 21.66 3.53
CA ALA A 95 -20.93 22.07 2.78
C ALA A 95 -22.04 21.00 2.74
N ARG A 96 -21.72 19.70 2.83
CA ARG A 96 -22.75 18.64 2.70
C ARG A 96 -23.45 18.25 4.00
N ARG A 97 -22.86 18.54 5.16
CA ARG A 97 -23.43 18.15 6.45
C ARG A 97 -24.51 19.13 6.93
N GLU A 98 -24.41 20.40 6.56
CA GLU A 98 -25.42 21.43 6.90
C GLU A 98 -26.68 21.33 6.04
N SER A 99 -26.55 20.96 4.76
CA SER A 99 -27.70 20.78 3.87
C SER A 99 -28.52 19.52 4.20
N LEU A 100 -27.87 18.44 4.62
CA LEU A 100 -28.55 17.23 5.08
C LEU A 100 -29.26 17.42 6.42
N GLY A 101 -28.69 18.20 7.35
CA GLY A 101 -29.35 18.53 8.62
C GLY A 101 -30.65 19.33 8.43
N LYS A 102 -30.63 20.33 7.53
CA LYS A 102 -31.82 21.12 7.18
C LYS A 102 -32.91 20.30 6.49
N LEU A 103 -32.53 19.32 5.66
CA LEU A 103 -33.50 18.40 5.04
C LEU A 103 -34.11 17.43 6.06
N PHE A 104 -33.34 16.99 7.06
CA PHE A 104 -33.85 16.08 8.08
C PHE A 104 -34.83 16.78 9.05
N GLU A 105 -34.53 18.02 9.48
CA GLU A 105 -35.44 18.83 10.30
C GLU A 105 -36.75 19.21 9.60
N ALA A 106 -36.72 19.43 8.28
CA ALA A 106 -37.94 19.71 7.52
C ALA A 106 -38.90 18.51 7.54
N THR A 107 -38.36 17.29 7.40
CA THR A 107 -39.19 16.07 7.39
C THR A 107 -39.77 15.71 8.76
N THR A 108 -39.11 16.08 9.87
CA THR A 108 -39.66 15.83 11.22
C THR A 108 -40.76 16.83 11.55
N LYS A 109 -40.60 18.10 11.18
CA LYS A 109 -41.64 19.13 11.37
C LYS A 109 -42.90 18.86 10.54
N GLU A 110 -42.75 18.36 9.31
CA GLU A 110 -43.90 17.94 8.50
C GLU A 110 -44.64 16.74 9.11
N LYS A 111 -43.90 15.77 9.67
CA LYS A 111 -44.50 14.61 10.35
C LYS A 111 -45.20 14.99 11.65
N GLU A 112 -44.63 15.91 12.42
CA GLU A 112 -45.24 16.42 13.66
C GLU A 112 -46.50 17.24 13.36
N ALA A 113 -46.48 18.09 12.32
CA ALA A 113 -47.66 18.84 11.89
C ALA A 113 -48.80 17.92 11.41
N PHE A 114 -48.48 16.85 10.66
CA PHE A 114 -49.48 15.84 10.26
C PHE A 114 -50.02 15.04 11.45
N ALA A 115 -49.19 14.75 12.46
CA ALA A 115 -49.63 14.08 13.68
C ALA A 115 -50.57 14.98 14.51
N GLU A 116 -50.29 16.28 14.58
CA GLU A 116 -51.11 17.24 15.31
C GLU A 116 -52.50 17.44 14.67
N ILE A 117 -52.57 17.53 13.34
CA ILE A 117 -53.84 17.59 12.59
C ILE A 117 -54.67 16.32 12.80
N ARG A 118 -54.03 15.15 12.87
CA ARG A 118 -54.71 13.85 13.10
C ARG A 118 -55.25 13.69 14.53
N SER A 119 -54.73 14.47 15.48
CA SER A 119 -55.16 14.45 16.90
C SER A 119 -56.28 15.45 17.22
N LYS A 120 -56.66 16.30 16.27
CA LYS A 120 -57.68 17.36 16.39
C LYS A 120 -58.98 17.05 15.61
N GLN A 121 -59.16 15.81 15.17
CA GLN A 121 -60.47 15.23 14.79
C GLN A 121 -60.91 14.24 15.86
#